data_AF-A0A661ZS45-F1
#
_entry.id   AF-A0A661ZS45-F1
#
_cell.length_a   1.000
_cell.length_b   1.000
_cell.length_c   1.000
_cell.angle_alpha   90.00
_cell.angle_beta   90.00
_cell.angle_gamma   90.00
#
_symmetry.space_group_name_H-M   'P 1'
#
loop_
_entity.id
_entity.type
_entity.pdbx_description
1 polymer ?
#
loop_
_entity_poly.entity_id
_entity_poly.type
_entity_poly.pdbx_seq_one_letter_code
_entity_poly.pdbx_strand_id
1 'polypeptide(L)'
;MKQIPELKIKLKSLTAEARIIREEERKTSGQKRNDLHTHRIHHVRPEARATHLAYGLLRGLTRDNVEQTFKSIPDWKRVRSMVKKYSTAVEQDMAILNHWIERQV
;
A
#
# COMPACT_ATOMS: atom_id res chain seq x y z
N MET A 1 17.10 -9.14 7.61
CA MET A 1 15.96 -8.28 7.21
C MET A 1 14.85 -9.20 6.69
N LYS A 2 13.68 -9.22 7.33
CA LYS A 2 12.59 -10.16 7.01
C LYS A 2 12.04 -9.87 5.60
N GLN A 3 11.99 -10.89 4.74
CA GLN A 3 11.29 -10.78 3.46
C GLN A 3 9.88 -11.32 3.65
N ILE A 4 8.88 -10.59 3.15
CA ILE A 4 7.50 -11.03 3.07
C ILE A 4 7.17 -11.07 1.57
N PRO A 5 7.43 -12.20 0.90
CA PRO A 5 7.32 -12.33 -0.55
C PRO A 5 5.95 -11.88 -1.08
N GLU A 6 4.88 -12.18 -0.37
CA GLU A 6 3.49 -11.93 -0.75
C GLU A 6 3.19 -10.43 -0.80
N LEU A 7 3.63 -9.66 0.20
CA LEU A 7 3.51 -8.19 0.19
C LEU A 7 4.30 -7.58 -0.97
N LYS A 8 5.49 -8.12 -1.25
CA LYS A 8 6.32 -7.68 -2.39
C LYS A 8 5.64 -7.97 -3.74
N ILE A 9 5.02 -9.15 -3.88
CA ILE A 9 4.22 -9.51 -5.06
C ILE A 9 3.05 -8.54 -5.20
N LYS A 10 2.27 -8.33 -4.13
CA LYS A 10 1.13 -7.40 -4.12
C LYS A 10 1.53 -5.98 -4.53
N LEU A 11 2.66 -5.47 -4.02
CA LEU A 11 3.17 -4.15 -4.39
C LEU A 11 3.48 -4.03 -5.89
N LYS A 12 4.12 -5.06 -6.47
CA LYS A 12 4.40 -5.13 -7.91
C LYS A 12 3.09 -5.19 -8.72
N SER A 13 2.13 -6.00 -8.29
CA SER A 13 0.82 -6.11 -8.95
C SER A 13 0.06 -4.79 -8.96
N LEU A 14 0.01 -4.07 -7.83
CA LEU A 14 -0.65 -2.75 -7.74
C LEU A 14 0.05 -1.69 -8.60
N THR A 15 1.38 -1.77 -8.70
CA THR A 15 2.15 -0.89 -9.59
C THR A 15 1.81 -1.15 -11.06
N ALA A 16 1.72 -2.43 -11.45
CA ALA A 16 1.31 -2.83 -12.79
C ALA A 16 -0.13 -2.38 -13.09
N GLU A 17 -1.08 -2.62 -12.18
CA GLU A 17 -2.47 -2.19 -12.31
C GLU A 17 -2.57 -0.68 -12.49
N ALA A 18 -1.90 0.11 -11.64
CA ALA A 18 -1.88 1.57 -11.78
C ALA A 18 -1.28 2.04 -13.12
N ARG A 19 -0.29 1.32 -13.66
CA ARG A 19 0.28 1.61 -14.99
C ARG A 19 -0.72 1.31 -16.10
N ILE A 20 -1.36 0.16 -16.07
CA ILE A 20 -2.37 -0.26 -17.05
C ILE A 20 -3.54 0.72 -17.03
N ILE A 21 -4.09 1.06 -15.86
CA ILE A 21 -5.20 2.01 -15.77
C ILE A 21 -4.84 3.37 -16.35
N ARG A 22 -3.62 3.88 -16.09
CA ARG A 22 -3.17 5.15 -16.70
C ARG A 22 -3.06 5.08 -18.22
N GLU A 23 -2.66 3.94 -18.75
CA GLU A 23 -2.60 3.74 -20.19
C GLU A 23 -4.00 3.74 -20.80
N GLU A 24 -4.94 3.02 -20.19
CA GLU A 24 -6.34 2.97 -20.62
C GLU A 24 -7.07 4.31 -20.42
N GLU A 25 -6.75 5.07 -19.36
CA GLU A 25 -7.21 6.46 -19.15
C GLU A 25 -6.82 7.38 -20.33
N ARG A 26 -5.69 7.13 -21.01
CA ARG A 26 -5.23 7.94 -22.16
C ARG A 26 -5.92 7.54 -23.47
N LYS A 27 -6.30 6.28 -23.61
CA LYS A 27 -7.00 5.75 -24.80
C LYS A 27 -8.51 5.99 -24.75
N THR A 28 -9.05 6.25 -23.57
CA THR A 28 -10.49 6.36 -23.32
C THR A 28 -10.91 7.81 -23.07
N SER A 29 -12.16 8.16 -23.38
CA SER A 29 -12.74 9.48 -23.13
C SER A 29 -14.09 9.38 -22.37
N GLY A 30 -14.62 10.54 -21.96
CA GLY A 30 -15.93 10.64 -21.30
C GLY A 30 -16.01 9.89 -19.96
N GLN A 31 -17.17 9.29 -19.70
CA GLN A 31 -17.47 8.65 -18.41
C GLN A 31 -16.51 7.50 -18.08
N LYS A 32 -16.19 6.64 -19.07
CA LYS A 32 -15.28 5.50 -18.86
C LYS A 32 -13.89 5.94 -18.38
N ARG A 33 -13.37 7.05 -18.91
CA ARG A 33 -12.11 7.64 -18.42
C ARG A 33 -12.24 8.10 -16.97
N ASN A 34 -13.35 8.73 -16.61
CA ASN A 34 -13.60 9.18 -15.24
C ASN A 34 -13.72 8.00 -14.27
N ASP A 35 -14.35 6.90 -14.68
CA ASP A 35 -14.49 5.68 -13.86
C ASP A 35 -13.11 5.05 -13.61
N LEU A 36 -12.27 4.92 -14.65
CA LEU A 36 -10.89 4.44 -14.52
C LEU A 36 -10.06 5.32 -13.59
N HIS A 37 -10.16 6.64 -13.76
CA HIS A 37 -9.49 7.62 -12.92
C HIS A 37 -9.90 7.49 -11.45
N THR A 38 -11.22 7.42 -11.21
CA THR A 38 -11.82 7.23 -9.89
C THR A 38 -11.33 5.94 -9.27
N HIS A 39 -11.34 4.83 -10.02
CA HIS A 39 -10.86 3.54 -9.54
C HIS A 39 -9.39 3.59 -9.11
N ARG A 40 -8.54 4.21 -9.93
CA ARG A 40 -7.13 4.37 -9.60
C ARG A 40 -6.93 5.19 -8.34
N ILE A 41 -7.66 6.30 -8.17
CA ILE A 41 -7.49 7.20 -7.02
C ILE A 41 -8.06 6.61 -5.74
N HIS A 42 -9.24 6.02 -5.77
CA HIS A 42 -9.96 5.62 -4.56
C HIS A 42 -9.70 4.17 -4.15
N HIS A 43 -9.33 3.29 -5.09
CA HIS A 43 -9.05 1.88 -4.79
C HIS A 43 -7.56 1.56 -4.87
N VAL A 44 -6.91 1.83 -6.01
CA VAL A 44 -5.54 1.36 -6.24
C VAL A 44 -4.50 2.15 -5.43
N ARG A 45 -4.57 3.48 -5.43
CA ARG A 45 -3.60 4.32 -4.70
C ARG A 45 -3.59 4.04 -3.19
N PRO A 46 -4.73 4.00 -2.47
CA PRO A 46 -4.71 3.77 -1.03
C PRO A 46 -4.26 2.35 -0.69
N GLU A 47 -4.60 1.37 -1.53
CA GLU A 47 -4.10 -0.01 -1.38
C GLU A 47 -2.58 -0.09 -1.56
N ALA A 48 -2.05 0.58 -2.59
CA ALA A 48 -0.62 0.62 -2.87
C ALA A 48 0.15 1.30 -1.74
N ARG A 49 -0.37 2.43 -1.23
CA ARG A 49 0.17 3.13 -0.07
C ARG A 49 0.20 2.23 1.16
N ALA A 50 -0.92 1.59 1.50
CA ALA A 50 -1.02 0.70 2.65
C ALA A 50 -0.07 -0.51 2.55
N THR A 51 0.03 -1.10 1.35
CA THR A 51 0.95 -2.22 1.08
C THR A 51 2.41 -1.80 1.22
N HIS A 52 2.77 -0.61 0.72
CA HIS A 52 4.12 -0.10 0.79
C HIS A 52 4.54 0.19 2.24
N LEU A 53 3.67 0.82 3.02
CA LEU A 53 3.87 1.05 4.45
C LEU A 53 4.01 -0.27 5.21
N ALA A 54 3.09 -1.22 5.02
CA ALA A 54 3.18 -2.54 5.66
C ALA A 54 4.53 -3.21 5.36
N TYR A 55 4.94 -3.23 4.09
CA TYR A 55 6.19 -3.84 3.67
C TYR A 55 7.44 -3.14 4.25
N GLY A 56 7.46 -1.81 4.27
CA GLY A 56 8.58 -1.03 4.79
C GLY A 56 8.74 -1.14 6.31
N LEU A 57 7.63 -0.99 7.05
CA LEU A 57 7.63 -1.06 8.52
C LEU A 57 8.07 -2.45 9.02
N LEU A 58 7.60 -3.53 8.38
CA LEU A 58 8.01 -4.91 8.74
C LEU A 58 9.48 -5.20 8.42
N ARG A 59 10.11 -4.38 7.58
CA ARG A 59 11.55 -4.41 7.32
C ARG A 59 12.36 -3.52 8.27
N GLY A 60 11.70 -2.84 9.20
CA GLY A 60 12.33 -1.93 10.15
C GLY A 60 12.62 -0.54 9.58
N LEU A 61 11.98 -0.16 8.48
CA LEU A 61 12.05 1.21 7.97
C LEU A 61 11.07 2.10 8.75
N THR A 62 11.47 3.34 9.02
CA THR A 62 10.54 4.35 9.54
C THR A 62 9.57 4.80 8.45
N ARG A 63 8.43 5.39 8.82
CA ARG A 63 7.50 5.96 7.83
C ARG A 63 8.18 6.98 6.94
N ASP A 64 9.05 7.85 7.47
CA ASP A 64 9.71 8.89 6.69
C ASP A 64 10.66 8.30 5.63
N ASN A 65 11.24 7.13 5.91
CA ASN A 65 12.03 6.40 4.91
C ASN A 65 11.16 5.75 3.82
N VAL A 66 9.91 5.39 4.13
CA VAL A 66 8.97 4.77 3.18
C VAL A 66 8.23 5.83 2.36
N GLU A 67 7.84 6.93 2.98
CA GLU A 67 7.10 8.05 2.40
C GLU A 67 7.85 9.35 2.68
N GLN A 68 8.67 9.80 1.72
CA GLN A 68 9.45 11.04 1.86
C GLN A 68 8.57 12.29 2.07
N THR A 69 7.36 12.29 1.52
CA THR A 69 6.38 13.36 1.70
C THR A 69 5.00 12.77 1.94
N PHE A 70 4.29 13.28 2.93
CA PHE A 70 2.92 12.88 3.21
C PHE A 70 2.05 14.11 3.52
N LYS A 71 0.87 14.16 2.91
CA LYS A 71 -0.13 15.21 3.15
C LYS A 71 -1.21 14.80 4.16
N SER A 72 -1.26 13.52 4.52
CA SER A 72 -2.27 12.95 5.39
C SER A 72 -1.75 11.77 6.20
N ILE A 73 -2.38 11.53 7.35
CA ILE A 73 -2.16 10.37 8.20
C ILE A 73 -2.54 9.10 7.41
N PRO A 74 -1.73 8.02 7.47
CA PRO A 74 -2.06 6.76 6.82
C PRO A 74 -3.32 6.12 7.41
N ASP A 75 -4.06 5.39 6.58
CA ASP A 75 -5.12 4.49 7.06
C ASP A 75 -4.49 3.24 7.68
N TRP A 76 -4.21 3.30 8.98
CA TRP A 76 -3.61 2.19 9.73
C TRP A 76 -4.49 0.95 9.78
N LYS A 77 -5.81 1.08 9.63
CA LYS A 77 -6.71 -0.09 9.55
C LYS A 77 -6.44 -0.86 8.26
N ARG A 78 -6.23 -0.17 7.15
CA ARG A 78 -5.87 -0.77 5.86
C ARG A 78 -4.45 -1.32 5.82
N VAL A 79 -3.49 -0.65 6.47
CA VAL A 79 -2.13 -1.21 6.64
C VAL A 79 -2.17 -2.53 7.40
N ARG A 80 -2.93 -2.58 8.51
CA ARG A 80 -3.13 -3.81 9.29
C ARG A 80 -3.82 -4.91 8.47
N SER A 81 -4.79 -4.58 7.61
CA SER A 81 -5.43 -5.60 6.77
C SER A 81 -4.48 -6.19 5.73
N MET A 82 -3.51 -5.43 5.21
CA MET A 82 -2.47 -5.96 4.32
C MET A 82 -1.60 -7.00 5.03
N VAL A 83 -1.18 -6.72 6.27
CA VAL A 83 -0.37 -7.67 7.06
C VAL A 83 -1.16 -8.94 7.37
N LYS A 84 -2.41 -8.80 7.83
CA LYS A 84 -3.28 -9.95 8.11
C LYS A 84 -3.51 -10.85 6.89
N LYS A 85 -3.60 -10.26 5.70
CA LYS A 85 -3.88 -10.99 4.47
C LYS A 85 -2.66 -11.67 3.87
N TYR A 86 -1.49 -11.04 3.97
CA TYR A 86 -0.30 -11.45 3.20
C TYR A 86 0.87 -11.92 4.07
N SER A 87 0.80 -11.82 5.40
CA SER A 87 1.80 -12.41 6.28
C SER A 87 1.46 -13.87 6.60
N THR A 88 2.48 -14.72 6.62
CA THR A 88 2.42 -16.09 7.14
C THR A 88 2.60 -16.15 8.66
N ALA A 89 3.12 -15.09 9.28
CA ALA A 89 3.41 -14.96 10.70
C ALA A 89 2.66 -13.74 11.27
N VAL A 90 1.32 -13.79 11.15
CA VAL A 90 0.44 -12.63 11.36
C VAL A 90 0.62 -12.02 12.74
N GLU A 91 0.70 -12.84 13.79
CA GLU A 91 0.81 -12.35 15.17
C GLU A 91 2.12 -11.58 15.41
N GLN A 92 3.25 -12.16 14.98
CA GLN A 92 4.56 -11.54 15.12
C GLN A 92 4.67 -10.26 14.28
N ASP A 93 4.18 -10.29 13.04
CA ASP A 93 4.23 -9.12 12.15
C ASP A 93 3.28 -8.01 12.62
N MET A 94 2.11 -8.36 13.16
CA MET A 94 1.21 -7.37 13.76
C MET A 94 1.83 -6.72 15.00
N ALA A 95 2.56 -7.47 15.83
CA ALA A 95 3.29 -6.90 16.96
C ALA A 95 4.36 -5.90 16.52
N ILE A 96 5.17 -6.26 15.51
CA ILE A 96 6.17 -5.35 14.91
C ILE A 96 5.49 -4.11 14.33
N LEU A 97 4.40 -4.28 13.58
CA LEU A 97 3.66 -3.19 12.97
C LEU A 97 3.10 -2.22 14.04
N ASN A 98 2.49 -2.74 15.10
CA ASN A 98 1.92 -1.91 16.16
C ASN A 98 3.00 -1.12 16.90
N HIS A 99 4.15 -1.74 17.18
CA HIS A 99 5.30 -1.04 17.77
C HIS A 99 5.72 0.17 16.92
N TRP A 100 5.73 0.06 15.59
CA TRP A 100 6.04 1.19 14.72
C TRP A 100 4.95 2.26 14.71
N ILE A 101 3.68 1.85 14.66
CA ILE A 101 2.54 2.79 14.64
C ILE A 101 2.50 3.62 15.93
N GLU A 102 2.77 3.02 17.09
CA GLU A 102 2.79 3.71 18.38
C GLU A 102 3.91 4.74 18.51
N ARG A 103 5.02 4.59 17.77
CA ARG A 103 6.12 5.56 17.77
C ARG A 103 5.93 6.73 16.80
N GLN A 104 4.82 6.72 16.06
CA GLN A 104 4.52 7.63 14.96
C GLN A 104 3.32 8.56 15.25
N VAL A 105 2.57 8.25 16.31
CA VAL A 105 1.45 9.03 16.85
C VAL A 105 1.92 9.68 18.13
#